data_AF-A0A485D3X5-F1
#
_entry.id   AF-A0A485D3X5-F1
#
_cell.length_a   1.000
_cell.length_b   1.000
_cell.length_c   1.000
_cell.angle_alpha   90.00
_cell.angle_beta   90.00
_cell.angle_gamma   90.00
#
_symmetry.space_group_name_H-M   'P 1'
#
loop_
_entity.id
_entity.type
_entity.pdbx_description
1 polymer ?
#
loop_
_entity_poly.entity_id
_entity_poly.type
_entity_poly.pdbx_seq_one_letter_code
_entity_poly.pdbx_strand_id
1 'polypeptide(L)'
;MNFLAHLHLAHLADSSLSGNLLADFVRGNPEQDYPPAVVDGIHMHRRIDVMTDNLPQVKEAREWFRPETRRVAPITLDVMWDHFLSRHWAQISPDIALPEFVRYAHTQVNTILPQAPETLYRAQRASVVRALA
;
A
#
# COMPACT_ATOMS: atom_id res chain seq x y z
N MET A 1 -1.55 0.34 6.18
CA MET A 1 -0.74 -0.67 5.47
C MET A 1 -1.59 -1.72 4.76
N ASN A 2 -2.08 -1.34 3.58
CA ASN A 2 -2.96 -2.08 2.65
C ASN A 2 -2.25 -2.19 1.28
N PHE A 3 -1.09 -2.85 1.26
CA PHE A 3 -0.13 -2.80 0.15
C PHE A 3 -0.68 -3.24 -1.19
N LEU A 4 -1.40 -4.37 -1.23
CA LEU A 4 -1.92 -4.90 -2.48
C LEU A 4 -2.95 -3.93 -3.07
N ALA A 5 -3.82 -3.35 -2.24
CA ALA A 5 -4.77 -2.33 -2.68
C ALA A 5 -4.08 -1.08 -3.23
N HIS A 6 -3.10 -0.51 -2.52
CA HIS A 6 -2.41 0.70 -2.99
C HIS A 6 -1.62 0.44 -4.28
N LEU A 7 -0.91 -0.69 -4.37
CA LEU A 7 -0.19 -1.05 -5.59
C LEU A 7 -1.16 -1.25 -6.77
N HIS A 8 -2.30 -1.89 -6.52
CA HIS A 8 -3.30 -2.13 -7.56
C HIS A 8 -3.93 -0.82 -8.06
N LEU A 9 -4.36 0.05 -7.14
CA LEU A 9 -4.89 1.37 -7.49
C LEU A 9 -3.84 2.23 -8.19
N ALA A 10 -2.58 2.19 -7.75
CA ALA A 10 -1.48 2.89 -8.42
C ALA A 10 -1.31 2.41 -9.86
N HIS A 11 -1.34 1.09 -10.09
CA HIS A 11 -1.27 0.51 -11.43
C HIS A 11 -2.44 0.97 -12.32
N LEU A 12 -3.68 0.96 -11.80
CA LEU A 12 -4.85 1.43 -12.54
C LEU A 12 -4.78 2.92 -12.88
N ALA A 13 -4.14 3.73 -12.04
CA ALA A 13 -3.99 5.17 -12.22
C ALA A 13 -2.71 5.57 -12.97
N ASP A 14 -1.92 4.61 -13.47
CA ASP A 14 -0.59 4.84 -14.04
C ASP A 14 0.33 5.68 -13.12
N SER A 15 0.23 5.44 -11.80
CA SER A 15 0.99 6.13 -10.77
C SER A 15 2.23 5.33 -10.36
N SER A 16 3.18 6.00 -9.70
CA SER A 16 4.38 5.35 -9.17
C SER A 16 4.03 4.31 -8.11
N LEU A 17 4.23 3.04 -8.44
CA LEU A 17 4.12 1.92 -7.49
C LEU A 17 5.12 2.08 -6.34
N SER A 18 6.35 2.54 -6.63
CA SER A 18 7.35 2.83 -5.61
C SER A 18 6.89 3.96 -4.68
N GLY A 19 6.34 5.05 -5.21
CA GLY A 19 5.81 6.14 -4.40
C GLY A 19 4.68 5.70 -3.49
N ASN A 20 3.74 4.90 -4.02
CA ASN A 20 2.64 4.34 -3.23
C ASN A 20 3.09 3.35 -2.16
N LEU A 21 4.17 2.60 -2.38
CA LEU A 21 4.75 1.73 -1.36
C LEU A 21 5.57 2.50 -0.31
N LEU A 22 6.27 3.55 -0.74
CA LEU A 22 7.14 4.37 0.11
C LEU A 22 6.36 5.25 1.09
N ALA A 23 5.12 5.62 0.77
CA ALA A 23 4.33 6.60 1.49
C ALA A 23 4.23 6.33 3.01
N ASP A 24 4.06 5.06 3.40
CA ASP A 24 4.02 4.62 4.82
C ASP A 24 5.32 4.93 5.59
N PHE A 25 6.45 5.07 4.89
CA PHE A 25 7.78 5.34 5.46
C PHE A 25 8.18 6.81 5.37
N VAL A 26 7.50 7.61 4.55
CA VAL A 26 7.84 9.02 4.31
C VAL A 26 6.96 9.92 5.17
N ARG A 27 7.59 10.68 6.07
CA ARG A 27 6.92 11.68 6.91
C ARG A 27 7.09 13.08 6.33
N GLY A 28 6.06 13.92 6.45
CA GLY A 28 6.14 15.32 6.01
C GLY A 28 6.08 15.49 4.49
N ASN A 29 6.67 16.60 3.99
CA ASN A 29 6.68 16.94 2.57
C ASN A 29 7.80 16.17 1.83
N PRO A 30 7.48 15.32 0.83
CA PRO A 30 8.47 14.54 0.08
C PRO A 30 9.13 15.29 -1.09
N GLU A 31 8.69 16.52 -1.44
CA GLU A 31 9.05 17.21 -2.69
C GLU A 31 10.56 17.40 -2.94
N GLN A 32 11.36 17.52 -1.87
CA GLN A 32 12.80 17.75 -1.99
C GLN A 32 13.64 16.48 -1.96
N ASP A 33 13.06 15.36 -1.51
CA ASP A 33 13.78 14.11 -1.23
C ASP A 33 13.58 13.05 -2.32
N TYR A 34 12.56 13.23 -3.18
CA TYR A 34 12.14 12.22 -4.15
C TYR A 34 11.85 12.82 -5.53
N PRO A 35 12.02 12.04 -6.62
CA PRO A 35 11.60 12.46 -7.96
C PRO A 35 10.09 12.78 -8.03
N PRO A 36 9.65 13.71 -8.91
CA PRO A 36 8.25 14.13 -8.98
C PRO A 36 7.24 12.99 -9.10
N ALA A 37 7.48 11.98 -9.94
CA ALA A 37 6.57 10.83 -10.07
C ALA A 37 6.43 10.01 -8.77
N VAL A 38 7.49 9.93 -7.96
CA VAL A 38 7.46 9.25 -6.65
C VAL A 38 6.70 10.11 -5.64
N VAL A 39 6.91 11.42 -5.65
CA VAL A 39 6.16 12.39 -4.85
C VAL A 39 4.65 12.29 -5.14
N ASP A 40 4.26 12.26 -6.42
CA ASP A 40 2.88 12.10 -6.83
C ASP A 40 2.27 10.78 -6.33
N GLY A 41 3.03 9.68 -6.40
CA GLY A 41 2.64 8.40 -5.83
C GLY A 41 2.45 8.43 -4.31
N ILE A 42 3.33 9.13 -3.58
CA ILE A 42 3.20 9.32 -2.12
C ILE A 42 1.92 10.11 -1.80
N HIS A 43 1.65 11.19 -2.55
CA HIS A 43 0.44 11.98 -2.36
C HIS A 43 -0.82 11.18 -2.69
N MET A 44 -0.79 10.37 -3.74
CA MET A 44 -1.90 9.49 -4.11
C MET A 44 -2.23 8.50 -2.98
N HIS A 45 -1.24 7.81 -2.43
CA HIS A 45 -1.43 6.90 -1.30
C HIS A 45 -2.12 7.61 -0.13
N ARG A 46 -1.56 8.75 0.31
CA ARG A 46 -2.11 9.53 1.43
C ARG A 46 -3.55 9.99 1.16
N ARG A 47 -3.86 10.35 -0.09
CA ARG A 47 -5.23 10.73 -0.49
C ARG A 47 -6.19 9.55 -0.42
N ILE A 48 -5.76 8.37 -0.86
CA ILE A 48 -6.55 7.14 -0.76
C ILE A 48 -6.85 6.85 0.70
N ASP A 49 -5.84 6.84 1.58
CA ASP A 49 -6.02 6.60 3.01
C ASP A 49 -7.03 7.54 3.65
N VAL A 50 -6.86 8.86 3.42
CA VAL A 50 -7.78 9.87 3.95
C VAL A 50 -9.20 9.63 3.45
N MET A 51 -9.36 9.26 2.18
CA MET A 51 -10.68 8.96 1.62
C MET A 51 -11.29 7.72 2.27
N THR A 52 -10.55 6.61 2.35
CA THR A 52 -11.04 5.32 2.85
C THR A 52 -11.32 5.36 4.35
N ASP A 53 -10.44 5.98 5.13
CA ASP A 53 -10.60 6.13 6.59
C ASP A 53 -11.83 6.95 6.97
N ASN A 54 -12.29 7.80 6.05
CA ASN A 54 -13.46 8.63 6.26
C ASN A 54 -14.78 7.97 5.87
N LEU A 55 -14.75 6.82 5.21
CA LEU A 55 -15.95 6.09 4.82
C LEU A 55 -16.75 5.63 6.06
N PRO A 56 -18.08 5.77 6.07
CA PRO A 56 -18.92 5.34 7.18
C PRO A 56 -18.69 3.87 7.58
N GLN A 57 -18.49 3.00 6.59
CA GLN A 57 -18.27 1.57 6.78
C GLN A 57 -16.95 1.28 7.50
N VAL A 58 -15.89 2.06 7.22
CA VAL A 58 -14.59 1.91 7.89
C VAL A 58 -14.68 2.41 9.33
N LYS A 59 -15.40 3.52 9.55
CA LYS A 59 -15.69 4.03 10.90
C LYS A 59 -16.49 3.03 11.73
N GLU A 60 -17.52 2.43 11.14
CA GLU A 60 -18.33 1.39 11.77
C GLU A 60 -17.50 0.14 12.09
N ALA A 61 -16.70 -0.35 11.14
CA ALA A 61 -15.84 -1.52 11.35
C ALA A 61 -14.85 -1.34 12.51
N ARG A 62 -14.35 -0.11 12.71
CA ARG A 62 -13.48 0.22 13.86
C ARG A 62 -14.19 0.11 15.20
N GLU A 63 -15.50 0.33 15.25
CA GLU A 63 -16.30 0.21 16.47
C GLU A 63 -16.58 -1.26 16.86
N TRP A 64 -16.45 -2.20 15.93
CA TRP A 64 -16.56 -3.64 16.23
C TRP A 64 -15.38 -4.16 17.07
N PHE A 65 -14.26 -3.41 17.11
CA PHE A 65 -13.15 -3.73 18.00
C PHE A 65 -13.49 -3.34 19.43
N ARG A 66 -13.08 -4.20 20.37
CA ARG A 66 -13.21 -3.94 21.80
C ARG A 66 -12.43 -2.66 22.18
N PRO A 67 -12.85 -1.92 23.22
CA PRO A 67 -12.15 -0.71 23.65
C PRO A 67 -10.64 -0.92 23.85
N GLU A 68 -10.24 -2.08 24.38
CA GLU A 68 -8.83 -2.41 24.66
C GLU A 68 -8.00 -2.65 23.38
N THR A 69 -8.65 -3.07 22.28
CA THR A 69 -7.99 -3.37 21.00
C THR A 69 -8.26 -2.32 19.92
N ARG A 70 -9.10 -1.30 20.19
CA ARG A 70 -9.46 -0.26 19.20
C ARG A 70 -8.27 0.51 18.66
N ARG A 71 -7.17 0.64 19.43
CA ARG A 71 -5.93 1.28 18.98
C ARG A 71 -5.31 0.58 17.77
N VAL A 72 -5.44 -0.74 17.65
CA VAL A 72 -4.89 -1.53 16.54
C VAL A 72 -5.90 -1.84 15.45
N ALA A 73 -7.14 -1.35 15.59
CA ALA A 73 -8.20 -1.57 14.60
C ALA A 73 -7.79 -1.13 13.18
N PRO A 74 -7.23 0.07 12.94
CA PRO A 74 -6.89 0.51 11.58
C PRO A 74 -5.92 -0.44 10.89
N ILE A 75 -4.78 -0.76 11.53
CA ILE A 75 -3.77 -1.64 10.93
C ILE A 75 -4.30 -3.07 10.73
N THR A 76 -5.20 -3.53 11.61
CA THR A 76 -5.82 -4.85 11.47
C THR A 76 -6.77 -4.86 10.26
N LEU A 77 -7.57 -3.81 10.11
CA LEU A 77 -8.47 -3.64 8.97
C LEU A 77 -7.69 -3.60 7.66
N ASP A 78 -6.57 -2.88 7.60
CA ASP A 78 -5.74 -2.83 6.39
C ASP A 78 -5.27 -4.22 5.93
N VAL A 79 -4.78 -5.05 6.87
CA VAL A 79 -4.38 -6.44 6.59
C VAL A 79 -5.56 -7.29 6.15
N MET A 80 -6.73 -7.10 6.77
CA MET A 80 -7.96 -7.80 6.38
C MET A 80 -8.42 -7.42 4.97
N TRP A 81 -8.31 -6.14 4.59
CA TRP A 81 -8.67 -5.67 3.26
C TRP A 81 -7.78 -6.28 2.18
N ASP A 82 -6.47 -6.30 2.37
CA ASP A 82 -5.55 -6.99 1.47
C ASP A 82 -5.82 -8.51 1.40
N HIS A 83 -6.19 -9.13 2.53
CA HIS A 83 -6.58 -10.54 2.55
C HIS A 83 -7.84 -10.80 1.71
N PHE A 84 -8.90 -9.99 1.87
CA PHE A 84 -10.11 -10.16 1.06
C PHE A 84 -9.86 -9.80 -0.41
N LEU A 85 -9.10 -8.74 -0.68
CA LEU A 85 -8.71 -8.36 -2.03
C LEU A 85 -7.96 -9.50 -2.74
N SER A 86 -6.97 -10.11 -2.08
CA SER A 86 -6.24 -11.25 -2.65
C SER A 86 -7.13 -12.47 -2.86
N ARG A 87 -8.02 -12.79 -1.91
CA ARG A 87 -8.99 -13.89 -2.03
C ARG A 87 -9.97 -13.70 -3.19
N HIS A 88 -10.39 -12.46 -3.45
CA HIS A 88 -11.37 -12.11 -4.46
C HIS A 88 -10.75 -11.52 -5.73
N TRP A 89 -9.43 -11.63 -5.89
CA TRP A 89 -8.68 -10.95 -6.94
C TRP A 89 -9.24 -11.19 -8.35
N ALA A 90 -9.54 -12.44 -8.71
CA ALA A 90 -10.04 -12.78 -10.03
C ALA A 90 -11.39 -12.10 -10.40
N GLN A 91 -12.15 -11.63 -9.40
CA GLN A 91 -13.38 -10.87 -9.63
C GLN A 91 -13.10 -9.37 -9.78
N ILE A 92 -12.05 -8.87 -9.11
CA ILE A 92 -11.70 -7.44 -9.03
C ILE A 92 -10.79 -7.04 -10.20
N SER A 93 -9.82 -7.89 -10.54
CA SER A 93 -8.87 -7.69 -11.63
C SER A 93 -8.78 -8.97 -12.47
N PRO A 94 -9.77 -9.22 -13.36
CA PRO A 94 -9.83 -10.44 -14.15
C PRO A 94 -8.75 -10.54 -15.22
N ASP A 95 -8.19 -9.40 -15.64
CA ASP A 95 -7.26 -9.32 -16.77
C ASP A 95 -5.81 -9.69 -16.42
N ILE A 96 -5.48 -9.78 -15.12
CA ILE A 96 -4.14 -10.13 -14.65
C ILE A 96 -4.24 -11.05 -13.43
N ALA A 97 -3.55 -12.19 -13.46
CA ALA A 97 -3.53 -13.08 -12.31
C ALA A 97 -2.75 -12.44 -11.14
N LEU A 98 -3.20 -12.65 -9.90
CA LEU A 98 -2.55 -12.07 -8.71
C LEU A 98 -1.03 -12.33 -8.67
N PRO A 99 -0.51 -13.56 -8.91
CA PRO A 99 0.93 -13.80 -8.91
C PRO A 99 1.69 -12.99 -9.99
N GLU A 100 1.05 -12.73 -11.13
CA GLU A 100 1.63 -11.94 -12.21
C GLU A 100 1.68 -10.46 -11.83
N PHE A 101 0.59 -9.95 -11.26
CA PHE A 101 0.54 -8.59 -10.73
C PHE A 101 1.59 -8.35 -9.66
N VAL A 102 1.73 -9.27 -8.70
CA VAL A 102 2.74 -9.21 -7.64
C VAL A 102 4.16 -9.16 -8.23
N ARG A 103 4.46 -10.03 -9.21
CA ARG A 103 5.77 -10.04 -9.89
C ARG A 103 6.03 -8.76 -10.67
N TYR A 104 5.01 -8.24 -11.35
CA TYR A 104 5.08 -6.94 -12.04
C TYR A 104 5.39 -5.83 -11.03
N ALA A 105 4.61 -5.73 -9.96
CA ALA A 105 4.78 -4.70 -8.94
C ALA A 105 6.16 -4.76 -8.28
N HIS A 106 6.63 -5.96 -7.95
CA HIS A 106 7.98 -6.17 -7.41
C HIS A 106 9.07 -5.68 -8.38
N THR A 107 8.91 -5.92 -9.68
CA THR A 107 9.87 -5.44 -10.71
C THR A 107 9.88 -3.92 -10.80
N GLN A 108 8.70 -3.28 -10.80
CA GLN A 108 8.59 -1.82 -10.85
C GLN A 108 9.22 -1.17 -9.62
N VAL A 109 8.95 -1.71 -8.43
CA VAL A 109 9.48 -1.18 -7.17
C VAL A 109 11.00 -1.28 -7.11
N ASN A 110 11.58 -2.40 -7.51
CA ASN A 110 13.04 -2.60 -7.45
C ASN A 110 13.82 -1.76 -8.46
N THR A 111 13.19 -1.35 -9.56
CA THR A 111 13.86 -0.55 -10.62
C THR A 111 14.23 0.87 -10.13
N ILE A 112 13.51 1.41 -9.14
CA ILE A 112 13.65 2.81 -8.68
C ILE A 112 14.53 2.94 -7.42
N LEU A 113 14.84 1.85 -6.73
CA LEU A 113 15.50 1.87 -5.42
C LEU A 113 17.00 1.46 -5.38
N PRO A 114 17.88 1.76 -6.36
CA PRO A 114 19.32 1.60 -6.17
C PRO A 114 19.97 2.57 -5.15
N GLN A 115 19.26 3.63 -4.72
CA GLN A 115 19.80 4.70 -3.86
C GLN A 115 18.94 5.02 -2.63
N ALA A 116 18.10 4.10 -2.19
CA ALA A 116 17.28 4.34 -1.01
C ALA A 116 18.13 4.35 0.28
N PRO A 117 17.79 5.17 1.28
CA PRO A 117 18.47 5.13 2.58
C PRO A 117 18.41 3.73 3.20
N GLU A 118 19.43 3.36 3.98
CA GLU A 118 19.60 2.00 4.55
C GLU A 118 18.39 1.51 5.39
N THR A 119 17.61 2.45 5.95
CA THR A 119 16.33 2.19 6.64
C THR A 119 15.27 1.58 5.72
N LEU A 120 15.27 1.93 4.44
CA LEU A 120 14.34 1.41 3.44
C LEU A 120 14.71 -0.02 3.00
N TYR A 121 16.01 -0.31 2.86
CA TYR A 121 16.50 -1.66 2.56
C TYR A 121 16.12 -2.67 3.66
N ARG A 122 16.06 -2.24 4.93
CA ARG A 122 15.63 -3.10 6.05
C ARG A 122 14.12 -3.36 6.05
N ALA A 123 13.30 -2.38 5.66
CA ALA A 123 11.85 -2.56 5.52
C ALA A 123 11.50 -3.49 4.34
N GLN A 124 12.23 -3.42 3.23
CA GLN A 124 12.02 -4.29 2.06
C GLN A 124 12.30 -5.77 2.35
N ARG A 125 13.37 -6.12 3.08
CA ARG A 125 13.69 -7.53 3.40
C ARG A 125 12.71 -8.17 4.38
N ALA A 126 12.10 -7.38 5.27
CA ALA A 126 11.23 -7.90 6.31
C ALA A 126 9.76 -8.04 5.86
N SER A 127 9.29 -7.17 4.97
CA SER A 127 7.84 -6.99 4.73
C SER A 127 7.39 -7.40 3.33
N VAL A 128 8.14 -7.08 2.26
CA VAL A 128 7.66 -7.31 0.87
C VAL A 128 7.79 -8.78 0.46
N VAL A 129 8.83 -9.48 0.93
CA VAL A 129 9.03 -10.92 0.68
C VAL A 129 8.08 -11.80 1.50
N ARG A 130 7.47 -11.27 2.57
CA ARG A 130 6.53 -12.00 3.44
C ARG A 130 5.06 -11.61 3.26
N ALA A 131 4.75 -10.41 2.75
CA ALA A 131 3.37 -9.96 2.59
C ALA A 131 2.67 -10.58 1.37
N LEU A 132 3.42 -11.19 0.45
CA LEU A 132 2.90 -11.72 -0.81
C LEU A 132 3.30 -13.19 -1.09
N ALA A 133 3.82 -13.89 -0.07
CA ALA A 133 4.14 -15.32 -0.09
C ALA A 133 3.41 -16.02 1.05
#